data_AF-A0A7X7GHV7-F1
#
_entry.id   AF-A0A7X7GHV7-F1
#
_cell.length_a   1.000
_cell.length_b   1.000
_cell.length_c   1.000
_cell.angle_alpha   90.00
_cell.angle_beta   90.00
_cell.angle_gamma   90.00
#
_symmetry.space_group_name_H-M   'P 1'
#
loop_
_entity.id
_entity.type
_entity.pdbx_description
1 polymer ?
#
loop_
_entity_poly.entity_id
_entity_poly.type
_entity_poly.pdbx_seq_one_letter_code
_entity_poly.pdbx_strand_id
1 'polypeptide(L)'
;MIDAQTLSPGTDIHAIRNVRRWAPGACVWCGEDSSVEMYRNEPRCGTCREQESVIEEARKFVGMYGLRPIGGTLQADDDEEYEHRLGARDARRALNETRLSELPDPAAVRKALRPRAASVVAESTNPAASSASTGTTTSTRPAAPRKPNKPAASAPTAGVDVNVLEARVTGLLDQLSSIDAEVAKIGEPAGLAARARLSDLDKQKATVLRTLAALEKARIAAGN
;
A
#
# COMPACT_ATOMS: atom_id res chain seq x y z
N MET A 1 -16.88 -0.44 70.52
CA MET A 1 -18.01 -0.99 69.76
C MET A 1 -17.90 -0.48 68.33
N ILE A 2 -18.20 -1.37 67.39
CA ILE A 2 -18.00 -1.34 65.93
C ILE A 2 -19.01 -0.34 65.31
N ASP A 3 -18.80 0.36 64.19
CA ASP A 3 -18.92 -0.09 62.79
C ASP A 3 -18.47 1.04 61.84
N ALA A 4 -17.52 0.80 60.94
CA ALA A 4 -17.72 0.29 59.58
C ALA A 4 -18.44 1.28 58.64
N GLN A 5 -17.75 2.36 58.25
CA GLN A 5 -18.03 3.03 56.99
C GLN A 5 -17.21 2.35 55.89
N THR A 6 -17.87 1.37 55.29
CA THR A 6 -17.50 0.72 54.05
C THR A 6 -17.23 1.78 52.97
N LEU A 7 -15.96 1.95 52.63
CA LEU A 7 -15.56 2.43 51.32
C LEU A 7 -16.17 1.47 50.30
N SER A 8 -17.23 1.89 49.63
CA SER A 8 -17.71 1.21 48.44
C SER A 8 -16.52 1.05 47.50
N PRO A 9 -16.12 -0.18 47.10
CA PRO A 9 -15.21 -0.31 45.99
C PRO A 9 -15.99 0.24 44.80
N GLY A 10 -15.62 1.43 44.34
CA GLY A 10 -16.03 1.89 43.02
C GLY A 10 -15.68 0.75 42.09
N THR A 11 -16.70 0.11 41.52
CA THR A 11 -16.53 -0.84 40.44
C THR A 11 -15.72 -0.12 39.40
N ASP A 12 -14.44 -0.45 39.35
CA ASP A 12 -13.46 0.16 38.49
C ASP A 12 -13.90 -0.19 37.06
N ILE A 13 -14.60 0.73 36.41
CA ILE A 13 -15.19 0.54 35.08
C ILE A 13 -14.08 0.19 34.06
N HIS A 14 -12.83 0.55 34.38
CA HIS A 14 -11.64 0.13 33.64
C HIS A 14 -11.20 -1.32 33.91
N ALA A 15 -11.46 -1.89 35.09
CA ALA A 15 -11.18 -3.29 35.43
C ALA A 15 -12.25 -4.25 34.87
N ILE A 16 -13.47 -3.76 34.62
CA ILE A 16 -14.50 -4.46 33.83
C ILE A 16 -14.33 -4.12 32.34
N ARG A 17 -13.10 -3.87 31.87
CA ARG A 17 -12.78 -4.25 30.49
C ARG A 17 -12.94 -5.76 30.46
N ASN A 18 -14.12 -6.21 30.01
CA ASN A 18 -14.37 -7.58 29.58
C ASN A 18 -13.05 -8.09 29.00
N VAL A 19 -12.45 -9.09 29.64
CA VAL A 19 -11.24 -9.73 29.11
C VAL A 19 -11.70 -10.42 27.83
N ARG A 20 -11.79 -9.64 26.75
CA ARG A 20 -12.28 -10.06 25.45
C ARG A 20 -11.26 -11.05 24.95
N ARG A 21 -11.62 -12.32 25.01
CA ARG A 21 -10.85 -13.41 24.42
C ARG A 21 -11.37 -13.64 23.02
N TRP A 22 -10.46 -13.91 22.10
CA TRP A 22 -10.83 -14.25 20.75
C TRP A 22 -11.60 -15.58 20.73
N ALA A 23 -12.65 -15.64 19.91
CA ALA A 23 -13.40 -16.85 19.64
C ALA A 23 -13.37 -17.17 18.13
N PRO A 24 -13.47 -18.45 17.72
CA PRO A 24 -13.61 -18.80 16.32
C PRO A 24 -14.80 -18.08 15.68
N GLY A 25 -14.58 -17.39 14.57
CA GLY A 25 -15.59 -16.57 13.90
C GLY A 25 -15.70 -15.13 14.41
N ALA A 26 -14.86 -14.72 15.38
CA ALA A 26 -14.72 -13.32 15.79
C ALA A 26 -13.51 -12.65 15.13
N CYS A 27 -13.50 -11.32 15.11
CA CYS A 27 -12.37 -10.51 14.65
C CYS A 27 -11.10 -10.82 15.46
N VAL A 28 -10.00 -11.13 14.76
CA VAL A 28 -8.68 -11.43 15.35
C VAL A 28 -8.09 -10.25 16.13
N TRP A 29 -8.52 -9.02 15.83
CA TRP A 29 -7.95 -7.81 16.41
C TRP A 29 -8.72 -7.25 17.61
N CYS A 30 -10.05 -7.15 17.52
CA CYS A 30 -10.91 -6.60 18.58
C CYS A 30 -11.77 -7.65 19.29
N GLY A 31 -11.85 -8.88 18.77
CA GLY A 31 -12.54 -10.00 19.41
C GLY A 31 -14.06 -9.94 19.24
N GLU A 32 -14.55 -9.00 18.44
CA GLU A 32 -15.97 -8.79 18.20
C GLU A 32 -16.45 -9.61 17.00
N ASP A 33 -17.66 -10.15 17.10
CA ASP A 33 -18.35 -10.92 16.07
C ASP A 33 -19.32 -10.06 15.24
N SER A 34 -19.65 -8.86 15.73
CA SER A 34 -20.43 -7.88 14.97
C SER A 34 -19.71 -7.54 13.65
N SER A 35 -20.46 -7.58 12.56
CA SER A 35 -19.95 -7.35 11.20
C SER A 35 -18.99 -8.41 10.63
N VAL A 36 -18.69 -9.51 11.33
CA VAL A 36 -17.89 -10.62 10.76
C VAL A 36 -18.69 -11.41 9.73
N GLU A 37 -20.03 -11.43 9.82
CA GLU A 37 -20.88 -12.12 8.84
C GLU A 37 -20.71 -11.59 7.41
N MET A 38 -20.45 -10.29 7.25
CA MET A 38 -20.14 -9.67 5.96
C MET A 38 -18.73 -10.05 5.43
N TYR A 39 -17.89 -10.62 6.29
CA TYR A 39 -16.48 -10.93 6.03
C TYR A 39 -16.08 -12.32 6.55
N ARG A 40 -16.96 -13.33 6.43
CA ARG A 40 -16.82 -14.68 7.04
C ARG A 40 -15.48 -15.40 6.81
N ASN A 41 -14.70 -15.01 5.81
CA ASN A 41 -13.40 -15.61 5.48
C ASN A 41 -12.20 -14.72 5.79
N GLU A 42 -12.43 -13.53 6.37
CA GLU A 42 -11.40 -12.52 6.62
C GLU A 42 -11.09 -12.43 8.12
N PRO A 43 -9.83 -12.25 8.53
CA PRO A 43 -9.46 -12.24 9.95
C PRO A 43 -9.93 -11.00 10.72
N ARG A 44 -10.40 -9.94 10.06
CA ARG A 44 -10.80 -8.66 10.70
C ARG A 44 -12.24 -8.28 10.36
N CYS A 45 -12.96 -7.72 11.34
CA CYS A 45 -14.28 -7.13 11.14
C CYS A 45 -14.21 -5.83 10.32
N GLY A 46 -15.37 -5.39 9.80
CA GLY A 46 -15.50 -4.17 8.99
C GLY A 46 -14.88 -2.94 9.65
N THR A 47 -15.18 -2.68 10.91
CA THR A 47 -14.66 -1.51 11.63
C THR A 47 -13.13 -1.52 11.75
N CYS A 48 -12.53 -2.66 12.07
CA CYS A 48 -11.06 -2.77 12.11
C CYS A 48 -10.45 -2.52 10.73
N ARG A 49 -11.12 -3.01 9.66
CA ARG A 49 -10.66 -2.80 8.28
C ARG A 49 -10.78 -1.36 7.83
N GLU A 50 -11.85 -0.67 8.20
CA GLU A 50 -12.02 0.77 7.90
C GLU A 50 -10.86 1.57 8.50
N GLN A 51 -10.53 1.34 9.77
CA GLN A 51 -9.39 2.01 10.41
C GLN A 51 -8.05 1.63 9.74
N GLU A 52 -7.86 0.38 9.35
CA GLU A 52 -6.68 -0.02 8.58
C GLU A 52 -6.61 0.64 7.21
N SER A 53 -7.74 0.79 6.52
CA SER A 53 -7.79 1.47 5.22
C SER A 53 -7.43 2.94 5.32
N VAL A 54 -7.86 3.63 6.38
CA VAL A 54 -7.46 5.03 6.63
C VAL A 54 -5.94 5.12 6.83
N ILE A 55 -5.35 4.19 7.58
CA ILE A 55 -3.89 4.16 7.78
C ILE A 55 -3.15 3.85 6.48
N GLU A 56 -3.65 2.92 5.67
CA GLU A 56 -3.06 2.54 4.39
C GLU A 56 -3.15 3.66 3.35
N GLU A 57 -4.31 4.31 3.25
CA GLU A 57 -4.53 5.47 2.39
C GLU A 57 -3.57 6.61 2.74
N ALA A 58 -3.43 6.93 4.02
CA ALA A 58 -2.47 7.95 4.45
C ALA A 58 -1.02 7.54 4.13
N ARG A 59 -0.64 6.27 4.30
CA ARG A 59 0.70 5.78 3.91
C ARG A 59 0.92 5.91 2.40
N LYS A 60 -0.09 5.60 1.60
CA LYS A 60 -0.05 5.73 0.15
C LYS A 60 0.11 7.19 -0.26
N PHE A 61 -0.63 8.11 0.36
CA PHE A 61 -0.51 9.55 0.15
C PHE A 61 0.93 10.01 0.44
N VAL A 62 1.43 9.71 1.63
CA VAL A 62 2.81 10.07 2.05
C VAL A 62 3.85 9.49 1.09
N GLY A 63 3.69 8.23 0.68
CA GLY A 63 4.59 7.58 -0.29
C GLY A 63 4.52 8.20 -1.69
N MET A 64 3.33 8.59 -2.15
CA MET A 64 3.12 9.22 -3.46
C MET A 64 3.85 10.56 -3.57
N TYR A 65 3.78 11.38 -2.50
CA TYR A 65 4.38 12.71 -2.46
C TYR A 65 5.80 12.72 -1.88
N GLY A 66 6.39 11.56 -1.57
CA GLY A 66 7.73 11.46 -0.99
C GLY A 66 7.87 12.12 0.38
N LEU A 67 6.76 12.24 1.11
CA LEU A 67 6.68 12.92 2.41
C LEU A 67 7.28 12.06 3.52
N ARG A 68 7.48 12.67 4.70
CA ARG A 68 7.96 11.96 5.89
C ARG A 68 6.95 10.87 6.32
N PRO A 69 7.40 9.63 6.65
CA PRO A 69 6.54 8.57 7.14
C PRO A 69 5.64 8.95 8.33
N ILE A 70 4.46 8.33 8.41
CA ILE A 70 3.46 8.56 9.45
C ILE A 70 3.89 7.91 10.78
N GLY A 71 4.00 8.71 11.84
CA GLY A 71 4.14 8.19 13.21
C GLY A 71 4.94 9.06 14.17
N GLY A 72 5.71 10.05 13.69
CA GLY A 72 6.54 10.90 14.55
C GLY A 72 5.94 12.25 14.92
N THR A 73 5.23 12.91 13.99
CA THR A 73 4.70 14.28 14.17
C THR A 73 3.43 14.48 13.34
N LEU A 74 2.53 15.36 13.82
CA LEU A 74 1.42 15.92 13.02
C LEU A 74 1.82 17.14 12.19
N GLN A 75 3.07 17.60 12.30
CA GLN A 75 3.60 18.67 11.47
C GLN A 75 3.44 18.30 9.98
N ALA A 76 2.81 19.19 9.23
CA ALA A 76 2.55 19.09 7.81
C ALA A 76 2.80 20.47 7.16
N ASP A 77 3.22 20.47 5.91
CA ASP A 77 3.42 21.71 5.15
C ASP A 77 2.14 22.17 4.41
N ASP A 78 1.12 21.31 4.39
CA ASP A 78 -0.15 21.49 3.68
C ASP A 78 -1.32 20.87 4.46
N ASP A 79 -2.53 21.43 4.32
CA ASP A 79 -3.73 20.99 5.03
C ASP A 79 -4.14 19.56 4.65
N GLU A 80 -3.97 19.16 3.38
CA GLU A 80 -4.29 17.80 2.92
C GLU A 80 -3.36 16.77 3.57
N GLU A 81 -2.07 17.10 3.72
CA GLU A 81 -1.14 16.26 4.48
C GLU A 81 -1.53 16.16 5.95
N TYR A 82 -1.95 17.28 6.56
CA TYR A 82 -2.37 17.31 7.96
C TYR A 82 -3.55 16.36 8.20
N GLU A 83 -4.57 16.36 7.33
CA GLU A 83 -5.73 15.48 7.42
C GLU A 83 -5.34 14.00 7.36
N HIS A 84 -4.45 13.62 6.44
CA HIS A 84 -3.96 12.24 6.36
C HIS A 84 -3.16 11.82 7.61
N ARG A 85 -2.34 12.72 8.17
CA ARG A 85 -1.59 12.46 9.41
C ARG A 85 -2.53 12.30 10.61
N LEU A 86 -3.54 13.17 10.71
CA LEU A 86 -4.53 13.17 11.77
C LEU A 86 -5.39 11.90 11.71
N GLY A 87 -5.97 11.60 10.55
CA GLY A 87 -6.79 10.40 10.34
C GLY A 87 -6.02 9.12 10.65
N ALA A 88 -4.77 9.00 10.20
CA ALA A 88 -3.94 7.84 10.52
C ALA A 88 -3.59 7.73 12.02
N ARG A 89 -3.40 8.84 12.73
CA ARG A 89 -3.18 8.85 14.18
C ARG A 89 -4.43 8.34 14.90
N ASP A 90 -5.58 8.89 14.55
CA ASP A 90 -6.85 8.58 15.22
C ASP A 90 -7.28 7.14 14.93
N ALA A 91 -7.06 6.66 13.70
CA ALA A 91 -7.29 5.26 13.34
C ALA A 91 -6.37 4.29 14.09
N ARG A 92 -5.07 4.63 14.24
CA ARG A 92 -4.15 3.83 15.08
C ARG A 92 -4.58 3.80 16.53
N ARG A 93 -5.05 4.94 17.06
CA ARG A 93 -5.58 5.04 18.42
C ARG A 93 -6.81 4.14 18.60
N ALA A 94 -7.79 4.23 17.70
CA ALA A 94 -9.00 3.41 17.73
C ALA A 94 -8.68 1.89 17.67
N LEU A 95 -7.74 1.50 16.81
CA LEU A 95 -7.27 0.11 16.76
C LEU A 95 -6.57 -0.31 18.04
N ASN A 96 -5.73 0.55 18.64
CA ASN A 96 -5.03 0.21 19.89
C ASN A 96 -5.98 0.12 21.09
N GLU A 97 -7.03 0.95 21.13
CA GLU A 97 -8.02 0.94 22.22
C GLU A 97 -8.89 -0.33 22.23
N THR A 98 -9.14 -0.89 21.05
CA THR A 98 -9.96 -2.11 20.89
C THR A 98 -9.13 -3.39 20.80
N ARG A 99 -7.80 -3.28 20.75
CA ARG A 99 -6.89 -4.42 20.58
C ARG A 99 -7.05 -5.43 21.72
N LEU A 100 -7.14 -6.72 21.40
CA LEU A 100 -7.05 -7.78 22.41
C LEU A 100 -5.72 -7.69 23.17
N SER A 101 -5.79 -7.98 24.48
CA SER A 101 -4.61 -8.13 25.33
C SER A 101 -3.69 -9.25 24.86
N GLU A 102 -4.28 -10.38 24.45
CA GLU A 102 -3.59 -11.54 23.90
C GLU A 102 -4.13 -11.82 22.50
N LEU A 103 -3.27 -11.72 21.49
CA LEU A 103 -3.63 -12.05 20.11
C LEU A 103 -3.75 -13.57 19.96
N PRO A 104 -4.76 -14.06 19.19
CA PRO A 104 -4.92 -15.49 18.97
C PRO A 104 -3.78 -16.07 18.12
N ASP A 105 -3.48 -17.35 18.35
CA ASP A 105 -2.50 -18.10 17.57
C ASP A 105 -2.89 -18.15 16.08
N PRO A 106 -1.99 -17.77 15.14
CA PRO A 106 -2.24 -17.86 13.70
C PRO A 106 -2.64 -19.26 13.21
N ALA A 107 -2.26 -20.35 13.88
CA ALA A 107 -2.75 -21.68 13.54
C ALA A 107 -4.24 -21.86 13.89
N ALA A 108 -4.68 -21.36 15.05
CA ALA A 108 -6.07 -21.37 15.47
C ALA A 108 -6.95 -20.52 14.55
N VAL A 109 -6.48 -19.33 14.16
CA VAL A 109 -7.16 -18.46 13.18
C VAL A 109 -7.33 -19.17 11.84
N ARG A 110 -6.26 -19.78 11.29
CA ARG A 110 -6.33 -20.53 10.04
C ARG A 110 -7.30 -21.71 10.11
N LYS A 111 -7.40 -22.39 11.25
CA LYS A 111 -8.36 -23.49 11.45
C LYS A 111 -9.81 -22.98 11.46
N ALA A 112 -10.04 -21.82 12.05
CA ALA A 112 -11.36 -21.19 12.12
C ALA A 112 -11.83 -20.60 10.78
N LEU A 113 -10.90 -20.07 9.96
CA LEU A 113 -11.17 -19.50 8.64
C LEU A 113 -11.33 -20.53 7.52
N ARG A 114 -11.00 -21.80 7.78
CA ARG A 114 -11.22 -22.85 6.77
C ARG A 114 -12.71 -22.94 6.47
N PRO A 115 -13.13 -22.84 5.19
CA PRO A 115 -14.52 -23.07 4.83
C PRO A 115 -14.87 -24.49 5.29
N ARG A 116 -15.77 -24.60 6.27
CA ARG A 116 -16.37 -25.89 6.63
C ARG A 116 -17.19 -26.34 5.42
N ALA A 117 -16.56 -27.10 4.53
CA ALA A 117 -17.29 -28.00 3.67
C ALA A 117 -18.20 -28.83 4.58
N ALA A 118 -19.47 -28.94 4.20
CA ALA A 118 -20.55 -29.51 4.97
C ALA A 118 -20.14 -30.74 5.80
N SER A 119 -20.65 -30.82 7.01
CA SER A 119 -20.69 -32.04 7.82
C SER A 119 -21.11 -33.23 6.97
N VAL A 120 -20.15 -34.08 6.59
CA VAL A 120 -20.42 -35.44 6.12
C VAL A 120 -19.89 -36.38 7.18
N VAL A 121 -20.85 -37.00 7.86
CA VAL A 121 -20.80 -38.21 8.69
C VAL A 121 -19.49 -39.00 8.62
N ALA A 122 -18.81 -39.15 9.76
CA ALA A 122 -18.16 -40.39 10.18
C ALA A 122 -17.84 -40.35 11.68
N GLU A 123 -18.70 -41.05 12.43
CA GLU A 123 -18.54 -41.51 13.81
C GLU A 123 -17.47 -42.62 13.88
N SER A 124 -16.69 -42.66 14.98
CA SER A 124 -15.80 -43.76 15.45
C SER A 124 -14.56 -44.09 14.57
N THR A 125 -13.32 -44.33 15.05
CA THR A 125 -12.75 -44.71 16.34
C THR A 125 -11.21 -44.51 16.34
N ASN A 126 -10.68 -44.01 17.46
CA ASN A 126 -9.35 -44.21 18.09
C ASN A 126 -7.99 -43.93 17.38
N PRO A 127 -6.93 -43.55 18.16
CA PRO A 127 -5.64 -43.06 17.66
C PRO A 127 -4.51 -44.11 17.73
N ALA A 128 -3.52 -44.03 16.84
CA ALA A 128 -2.12 -44.43 17.10
C ALA A 128 -1.19 -44.19 15.88
N ALA A 129 0.08 -43.97 16.21
CA ALA A 129 1.29 -44.22 15.42
C ALA A 129 1.78 -43.18 14.40
N SER A 130 2.57 -42.26 14.94
CA SER A 130 3.94 -41.88 14.56
C SER A 130 4.56 -42.39 13.24
N SER A 131 5.16 -41.41 12.54
CA SER A 131 6.54 -41.39 12.02
C SER A 131 6.75 -41.28 10.52
N ALA A 132 7.63 -40.30 10.22
CA ALA A 132 8.50 -40.14 9.05
C ALA A 132 7.91 -39.55 7.77
N SER A 133 8.19 -38.25 7.56
CA SER A 133 8.79 -37.79 6.31
C SER A 133 9.41 -36.40 6.48
N THR A 134 10.74 -36.38 6.51
CA THR A 134 11.69 -35.34 6.06
C THR A 134 11.04 -34.39 5.03
N GLY A 135 10.99 -33.07 5.24
CA GLY A 135 12.13 -32.18 5.10
C GLY A 135 12.13 -31.53 3.71
N THR A 136 11.56 -30.33 3.65
CA THR A 136 11.96 -29.14 2.84
C THR A 136 12.42 -29.35 1.39
N THR A 137 11.67 -28.77 0.43
CA THR A 137 12.16 -27.72 -0.48
C THR A 137 11.06 -27.23 -1.44
N THR A 138 10.74 -25.93 -1.33
CA THR A 138 10.42 -24.99 -2.42
C THR A 138 10.04 -25.57 -3.79
N SER A 139 8.75 -25.59 -4.12
CA SER A 139 8.28 -25.72 -5.50
C SER A 139 8.12 -24.34 -6.12
N THR A 140 9.15 -23.93 -6.85
CA THR A 140 9.14 -22.84 -7.82
C THR A 140 8.13 -23.12 -8.92
N ARG A 141 7.23 -22.16 -9.14
CA ARG A 141 6.26 -22.18 -10.24
C ARG A 141 7.01 -21.99 -11.58
N PRO A 142 6.75 -22.82 -12.61
CA PRO A 142 7.43 -22.70 -13.89
C PRO A 142 7.00 -21.41 -14.61
N ALA A 143 7.98 -20.56 -14.91
CA ALA A 143 7.82 -19.41 -15.77
C ALA A 143 7.64 -19.88 -17.21
N ALA A 144 6.54 -19.46 -17.85
CA ALA A 144 6.33 -19.65 -19.28
C ALA A 144 7.47 -19.01 -20.09
N PRO A 145 7.98 -19.65 -21.16
CA PRO A 145 9.04 -19.10 -21.98
C PRO A 145 8.52 -17.87 -22.72
N ARG A 146 8.94 -16.68 -22.27
CA ARG A 146 8.78 -15.44 -23.03
C ARG A 146 9.68 -15.54 -24.26
N LYS A 147 9.04 -15.61 -25.43
CA LYS A 147 9.72 -15.45 -26.73
C LYS A 147 10.56 -14.17 -26.68
N PRO A 148 11.85 -14.20 -27.05
CA PRO A 148 12.60 -12.98 -27.24
C PRO A 148 12.01 -12.26 -28.46
N ASN A 149 11.35 -11.12 -28.22
CA ASN A 149 11.12 -10.15 -29.28
C ASN A 149 12.51 -9.64 -29.69
N LYS A 150 13.08 -10.25 -30.73
CA LYS A 150 14.23 -9.69 -31.44
C LYS A 150 13.85 -8.25 -31.84
N PRO A 151 14.62 -7.22 -31.46
CA PRO A 151 14.52 -5.96 -32.18
C PRO A 151 14.80 -6.27 -33.66
N ALA A 152 13.91 -5.78 -34.52
CA ALA A 152 14.06 -5.89 -35.96
C ALA A 152 15.47 -5.46 -36.34
N ALA A 153 16.09 -6.26 -37.21
CA ALA A 153 17.40 -6.01 -37.76
C ALA A 153 17.54 -4.55 -38.18
N SER A 154 18.65 -3.94 -37.78
CA SER A 154 19.11 -2.65 -38.29
C SER A 154 19.05 -2.69 -39.81
N ALA A 155 18.07 -2.00 -40.39
CA ALA A 155 18.08 -1.65 -41.80
C ALA A 155 19.37 -0.85 -42.07
N PRO A 156 19.98 -1.00 -43.26
CA PRO A 156 21.13 -0.19 -43.63
C PRO A 156 20.75 1.29 -43.49
N THR A 157 21.64 2.08 -42.91
CA THR A 157 21.52 3.54 -42.79
C THR A 157 21.51 4.16 -44.19
N ALA A 158 20.35 4.13 -44.85
CA ALA A 158 20.02 5.13 -45.84
C ALA A 158 20.07 6.48 -45.12
N GLY A 159 20.77 7.44 -45.74
CA GLY A 159 21.22 8.68 -45.11
C GLY A 159 20.19 9.30 -44.17
N VAL A 160 20.67 9.81 -43.04
CA VAL A 160 19.86 10.60 -42.11
C VAL A 160 19.19 11.71 -42.92
N ASP A 161 17.88 11.61 -43.12
CA ASP A 161 17.12 12.65 -43.80
C ASP A 161 17.10 13.87 -42.88
N VAL A 162 17.91 14.86 -43.26
CA VAL A 162 18.10 16.10 -42.49
C VAL A 162 16.77 16.84 -42.31
N ASN A 163 15.84 16.76 -43.28
CA ASN A 163 14.54 17.41 -43.19
C ASN A 163 13.64 16.73 -42.15
N VAL A 164 13.67 15.39 -42.07
CA VAL A 164 12.94 14.63 -41.05
C VAL A 164 13.54 14.86 -39.66
N LEU A 165 14.87 15.01 -39.59
CA LEU A 165 15.56 15.35 -38.34
C LEU A 165 15.18 16.76 -37.86
N GLU A 166 15.17 17.74 -38.76
CA GLU A 166 14.76 19.12 -38.47
C GLU A 166 13.31 19.19 -38.00
N ALA A 167 12.38 18.52 -38.69
CA ALA A 167 10.97 18.44 -38.29
C ALA A 167 10.78 17.81 -36.90
N ARG A 168 11.63 16.84 -36.54
CA ARG A 168 11.61 16.23 -35.21
C ARG A 168 12.18 17.16 -34.14
N VAL A 169 13.23 17.90 -34.45
CA VAL A 169 13.82 18.89 -33.53
C VAL A 169 12.84 20.04 -33.28
N THR A 170 12.21 20.59 -34.33
CA THR A 170 11.21 21.65 -34.18
C THR A 170 10.02 21.17 -33.35
N GLY A 171 9.51 19.96 -33.62
CA GLY A 171 8.43 19.37 -32.81
C GLY A 171 8.80 19.17 -31.33
N LEU A 172 10.05 18.80 -31.03
CA LEU A 172 10.53 18.67 -29.64
C LEU A 172 10.73 20.03 -28.96
N LEU A 173 11.13 21.06 -29.70
CA LEU A 173 11.21 22.44 -29.19
C LEU A 173 9.83 23.03 -28.91
N ASP A 174 8.84 22.76 -29.78
CA ASP A 174 7.45 23.14 -29.54
C ASP A 174 6.91 22.45 -28.28
N GLN A 175 7.19 21.16 -28.09
CA GLN A 175 6.87 20.43 -26.86
C GLN A 175 7.52 21.05 -25.62
N LEU A 176 8.79 21.47 -25.68
CA LEU A 176 9.44 22.18 -24.58
C LEU A 176 8.75 23.51 -24.25
N SER A 177 8.40 24.29 -25.26
CA SER A 177 7.70 25.56 -25.05
C SER A 177 6.31 25.37 -24.43
N SER A 178 5.60 24.30 -24.79
CA SER A 178 4.33 23.93 -24.16
C SER A 178 4.51 23.57 -22.68
N ILE A 179 5.55 22.78 -22.36
CA ILE A 179 5.86 22.42 -20.97
C ILE A 179 6.21 23.67 -20.15
N ASP A 180 7.04 24.57 -20.68
CA ASP A 180 7.40 25.81 -19.99
C ASP A 180 6.19 26.72 -19.77
N ALA A 181 5.25 26.77 -20.73
CA ALA A 181 3.99 27.49 -20.58
C ALA A 181 3.04 26.85 -19.54
N GLU A 182 3.07 25.53 -19.37
CA GLU A 182 2.33 24.83 -18.32
C GLU A 182 2.93 25.09 -16.94
N VAL A 183 4.27 25.06 -16.83
CA VAL A 183 4.99 25.42 -15.59
C VAL A 183 4.66 26.85 -15.17
N ALA A 184 4.67 27.81 -16.11
CA ALA A 184 4.36 29.21 -15.83
C ALA A 184 2.91 29.46 -15.34
N LYS A 185 1.97 28.56 -15.65
CA LYS A 185 0.58 28.64 -15.17
C LYS A 185 0.42 28.14 -13.74
N ILE A 186 1.38 27.38 -13.22
CA ILE A 186 1.36 26.89 -11.84
C ILE A 186 1.93 28.00 -10.94
N GLY A 187 1.04 28.91 -10.48
CA GLY A 187 1.39 30.00 -9.58
C GLY A 187 1.66 29.55 -8.13
N GLU A 188 2.39 30.38 -7.37
CA GLU A 188 2.59 30.23 -5.91
C GLU A 188 1.41 30.87 -5.14
N PRO A 189 0.89 30.26 -4.05
CA PRO A 189 1.35 29.03 -3.39
C PRO A 189 0.73 27.76 -4.01
N ALA A 190 1.60 26.89 -4.54
CA ALA A 190 1.22 25.65 -5.20
C ALA A 190 1.09 24.51 -4.16
N GLY A 191 -0.13 24.01 -3.92
CA GLY A 191 -0.40 22.86 -3.05
C GLY A 191 0.30 21.57 -3.52
N LEU A 192 0.24 20.49 -2.73
CA LEU A 192 0.97 19.24 -3.00
C LEU A 192 0.72 18.66 -4.41
N ALA A 193 -0.54 18.70 -4.87
CA ALA A 193 -0.89 18.28 -6.22
C ALA A 193 -0.20 19.12 -7.31
N ALA A 194 -0.05 20.43 -7.09
CA ALA A 194 0.65 21.31 -8.01
C ALA A 194 2.18 21.07 -7.99
N ARG A 195 2.76 20.78 -6.82
CA ARG A 195 4.18 20.36 -6.71
C ARG A 195 4.45 19.02 -7.40
N ALA A 196 3.56 18.04 -7.27
CA ALA A 196 3.68 16.77 -7.98
C ALA A 196 3.63 16.96 -9.50
N ARG A 197 2.68 17.78 -9.99
CA ARG A 197 2.60 18.15 -11.42
C ARG A 197 3.87 18.84 -11.90
N LEU A 198 4.42 19.79 -11.14
CA LEU A 198 5.70 20.43 -11.46
C LEU A 198 6.82 19.39 -11.58
N SER A 199 6.91 18.45 -10.63
CA SER A 199 7.93 17.40 -10.66
C SER A 199 7.82 16.49 -11.89
N ASP A 200 6.59 16.23 -12.37
CA ASP A 200 6.36 15.44 -13.58
C ASP A 200 6.67 16.22 -14.86
N LEU A 201 6.31 17.51 -14.90
CA LEU A 201 6.71 18.42 -15.99
C LEU A 201 8.24 18.54 -16.09
N ASP A 202 8.95 18.62 -14.96
CA ASP A 202 10.41 18.62 -14.94
C ASP A 202 11.02 17.31 -15.47
N LYS A 203 10.44 16.15 -15.15
CA LYS A 203 10.87 14.85 -15.71
C LYS A 203 10.63 14.79 -17.22
N GLN A 204 9.51 15.33 -17.70
CA GLN A 204 9.22 15.41 -19.13
C GLN A 204 10.23 16.32 -19.83
N LYS A 205 10.48 17.52 -19.31
CA LYS A 205 11.50 18.46 -19.80
C LYS A 205 12.88 17.81 -19.87
N ALA A 206 13.32 17.14 -18.79
CA ALA A 206 14.59 16.43 -18.77
C ALA A 206 14.68 15.30 -19.81
N THR A 207 13.56 14.66 -20.14
CA THR A 207 13.50 13.62 -21.17
C THR A 207 13.60 14.22 -22.57
N VAL A 208 12.90 15.33 -22.84
CA VAL A 208 13.00 16.04 -24.12
C VAL A 208 14.40 16.64 -24.34
N LEU A 209 15.01 17.22 -23.32
CA LEU A 209 16.39 17.71 -23.43
C LEU A 209 17.39 16.57 -23.70
N ARG A 210 17.19 15.40 -23.10
CA ARG A 210 18.00 14.20 -23.40
C ARG A 210 17.82 13.71 -24.82
N THR A 211 16.60 13.72 -25.36
CA THR A 211 16.36 13.32 -26.76
C THR A 211 16.96 14.34 -27.73
N LEU A 212 16.84 15.64 -27.45
CA LEU A 212 17.48 16.69 -28.26
C LEU A 212 19.01 16.54 -28.27
N ALA A 213 19.65 16.32 -27.12
CA ALA A 213 21.09 16.08 -27.05
C ALA A 213 21.51 14.81 -27.83
N ALA A 214 20.69 13.75 -27.79
CA ALA A 214 20.95 12.54 -28.58
C ALA A 214 20.81 12.79 -30.09
N LEU A 215 19.83 13.59 -30.52
CA LEU A 215 19.66 13.99 -31.92
C LEU A 215 20.79 14.89 -32.41
N GLU A 216 21.26 15.83 -31.58
CA GLU A 216 22.43 16.65 -31.89
C GLU A 216 23.69 15.78 -32.06
N LYS A 217 23.92 14.83 -31.14
CA LYS A 217 25.04 13.89 -31.25
C LYS A 217 24.96 13.04 -32.52
N ALA A 218 23.76 12.58 -32.89
CA ALA A 218 23.54 11.83 -34.12
C ALA A 218 23.78 12.70 -35.38
N ARG A 219 23.40 13.98 -35.34
CA ARG A 219 23.68 14.96 -36.41
C ARG A 219 25.19 15.15 -36.60
N ILE A 220 25.93 15.36 -35.51
CA ILE A 220 27.40 15.52 -35.55
C ILE A 220 28.05 14.24 -36.09
N ALA A 221 27.60 13.07 -35.64
CA ALA A 221 28.12 11.79 -36.11
C ALA A 221 27.81 11.48 -37.59
N ALA A 222 26.76 12.07 -38.16
CA ALA A 222 26.41 11.95 -39.57
C ALA A 222 27.08 13.02 -40.47
N GLY A 223 27.59 14.10 -39.87
CA GLY A 223 28.29 15.18 -40.56
C GLY A 223 29.83 15.07 -40.56
N ASN A 224 30.38 14.10 -39.84
CA ASN A 224 31.79 13.68 -39.87
C ASN A 224 31.93 12.38 -40.67
#